data_AF-A0AAJ7T0N7-F1
#
_entry.id   AF-A0AAJ7T0N7-F1
#
_cell.length_a   1.000
_cell.length_b   1.000
_cell.length_c   1.000
_cell.angle_alpha   90.00
_cell.angle_beta   90.00
_cell.angle_gamma   90.00
#
_symmetry.space_group_name_H-M   'P 1'
#
loop_
_entity.id
_entity.type
_entity.pdbx_description
1 polymer ?
#
loop_
_entity_poly.entity_id
_entity_poly.type
_entity_poly.pdbx_seq_one_letter_code
_entity_poly.pdbx_strand_id
1 'polypeptide(L)'
;MFHSSPVNILAMGSFVLWGLTLAVVTWGYGLRAEFVPGTTPYLQSKVTGRCRNYVKSHPDLGYKDCEKIWEAFYNAFMNKKNCNISSDSYTNFIHLAHHSVPQDKALFWSKRKTCKHRDRIRFEETLIGYILDDMHWCPTKDGKALNYVTCEGCEGVEKNFWRIASTWFAKSATGVVGVLLKGGAYQPGSIFYDNEVPILQSPRVTHMDIWVINNESNGETCDSGTQRDLIDHLNLKGIGSTCYSNKTSPNTECEYFPNAHDCEITCSVSLAYLFNNLMTVT
;
A
#
# COMPACT_ATOMS: atom_id res chain seq x y z
N MET A 1 -77.08 14.57 -22.23
CA MET A 1 -77.29 13.98 -20.91
C MET A 1 -76.07 13.14 -20.58
N PHE A 2 -75.45 13.41 -19.43
CA PHE A 2 -74.16 12.89 -18.97
C PHE A 2 -74.05 11.36 -19.02
N HIS A 3 -72.90 10.83 -19.44
CA HIS A 3 -72.15 9.97 -18.53
C HIS A 3 -70.64 9.97 -18.79
N SER A 4 -69.95 10.08 -17.67
CA SER A 4 -68.53 10.38 -17.43
C SER A 4 -67.61 9.25 -17.90
N SER A 5 -66.49 9.62 -18.53
CA SER A 5 -65.39 8.70 -18.81
C SER A 5 -64.69 8.30 -17.51
N PRO A 6 -64.41 7.00 -17.28
CA PRO A 6 -63.67 6.56 -16.10
C PRO A 6 -62.19 6.95 -16.23
N VAL A 7 -61.72 7.74 -15.28
CA VAL A 7 -60.29 8.01 -15.07
C VAL A 7 -59.61 6.67 -14.77
N ASN A 8 -58.59 6.34 -15.55
CA ASN A 8 -57.80 5.12 -15.46
C ASN A 8 -57.11 4.99 -14.09
N ILE A 9 -57.76 4.31 -13.15
CA ILE A 9 -57.22 3.89 -11.85
C ILE A 9 -55.98 2.98 -12.01
N LEU A 10 -55.81 2.36 -13.19
CA LEU A 10 -54.65 1.52 -13.52
C LEU A 10 -53.32 2.30 -13.67
N ALA A 11 -53.37 3.61 -13.93
CA ALA A 11 -52.14 4.40 -14.09
C ALA A 11 -51.46 4.69 -12.74
N MET A 12 -52.21 4.79 -11.64
CA MET A 12 -51.67 5.14 -10.33
C MET A 12 -50.98 3.98 -9.62
N GLY A 13 -51.37 2.72 -9.89
CA GLY A 13 -50.76 1.54 -9.27
C GLY A 13 -49.34 1.24 -9.77
N SER A 14 -49.04 1.56 -11.03
CA SER A 14 -47.73 1.32 -11.63
C SER A 14 -46.65 2.24 -11.05
N PHE A 15 -46.93 3.53 -10.85
CA PHE A 15 -45.95 4.47 -10.30
C PHE A 15 -45.53 4.16 -8.85
N VAL A 16 -46.42 3.58 -8.03
CA VAL A 16 -46.09 3.20 -6.64
C VAL A 16 -45.16 1.98 -6.60
N LEU A 17 -45.39 0.99 -7.48
CA LEU A 17 -44.55 -0.20 -7.59
C LEU A 17 -43.16 0.12 -8.14
N TRP A 18 -43.05 1.00 -9.14
CA TRP A 18 -41.76 1.47 -9.66
C TRP A 18 -41.02 2.40 -8.68
N GLY A 19 -41.74 3.20 -7.89
CA GLY A 19 -41.14 4.03 -6.83
C GLY A 19 -40.54 3.21 -5.69
N LEU A 20 -41.21 2.12 -5.28
CA LEU A 20 -40.71 1.21 -4.24
C LEU A 20 -39.51 0.37 -4.71
N THR A 21 -39.47 -0.07 -5.97
CA THR A 21 -38.31 -0.79 -6.51
C THR A 21 -37.10 0.13 -6.65
N LEU A 22 -37.28 1.37 -7.10
CA LEU A 22 -36.19 2.37 -7.12
C LEU A 22 -35.70 2.71 -5.70
N ALA A 23 -36.58 2.75 -4.70
CA ALA A 23 -36.19 2.96 -3.30
C ALA A 23 -35.39 1.78 -2.72
N VAL A 24 -35.78 0.52 -3.01
CA VAL A 24 -35.03 -0.69 -2.60
C VAL A 24 -33.71 -0.83 -3.33
N VAL A 25 -33.67 -0.50 -4.62
CA VAL A 25 -32.44 -0.52 -5.42
C VAL A 25 -31.48 0.58 -4.96
N THR A 26 -31.96 1.80 -4.68
CA THR A 26 -31.11 2.88 -4.14
C THR A 26 -30.69 2.66 -2.68
N TRP A 27 -31.50 1.97 -1.86
CA TRP A 27 -31.07 1.50 -0.53
C TRP A 27 -30.07 0.34 -0.60
N GLY A 28 -30.17 -0.54 -1.61
CA GLY A 28 -29.21 -1.63 -1.83
C GLY A 28 -27.85 -1.18 -2.36
N TYR A 29 -27.79 -0.01 -3.02
CA TYR A 29 -26.54 0.66 -3.40
C TYR A 29 -25.97 1.55 -2.28
N GLY A 30 -26.63 1.61 -1.12
CA GLY A 30 -26.13 2.31 0.05
C GLY A 30 -24.90 1.61 0.65
N LEU A 31 -23.73 2.17 0.38
CA LEU A 31 -22.48 2.00 1.13
C LEU A 31 -22.15 0.55 1.51
N ARG A 32 -21.56 -0.20 0.58
CA ARG A 32 -20.76 -1.37 0.99
C ARG A 32 -19.54 -0.83 1.76
N ALA A 33 -19.67 -0.71 3.08
CA ALA A 33 -18.55 -0.40 3.94
C ALA A 33 -17.45 -1.43 3.66
N GLU A 34 -16.28 -0.96 3.26
CA GLU A 34 -15.13 -1.82 3.03
C GLU A 34 -14.80 -2.53 4.36
N PHE A 35 -14.77 -3.87 4.34
CA PHE A 35 -14.48 -4.64 5.53
C PHE A 35 -13.04 -4.36 5.98
N VAL A 36 -12.88 -3.74 7.15
CA VAL A 36 -11.57 -3.55 7.76
C VAL A 36 -11.20 -4.80 8.57
N PRO A 37 -10.18 -5.58 8.17
CA PRO A 37 -9.79 -6.78 8.89
C PRO A 37 -9.34 -6.47 10.32
N GLY A 38 -9.56 -7.41 11.23
CA GLY A 38 -8.99 -7.36 12.58
C GLY A 38 -7.51 -7.73 12.61
N THR A 39 -6.95 -7.71 13.81
CA THR A 39 -5.57 -8.12 14.07
C THR A 39 -5.27 -9.50 13.50
N THR A 40 -4.11 -9.65 12.88
CA THR A 40 -3.65 -10.92 12.31
C THR A 40 -3.53 -11.99 13.39
N PRO A 41 -4.14 -13.18 13.21
CA PRO A 41 -4.02 -14.27 14.17
C PRO A 41 -2.56 -14.69 14.40
N TYR A 42 -2.22 -14.97 15.66
CA TYR A 42 -0.88 -15.34 16.12
C TYR A 42 0.18 -14.26 15.83
N LEU A 43 -0.19 -12.98 15.95
CA LEU A 43 0.66 -11.83 15.61
C LEU A 43 2.08 -11.95 16.18
N GLN A 44 2.23 -12.18 17.49
CA GLN A 44 3.55 -12.31 18.14
C GLN A 44 4.40 -13.41 17.51
N SER A 45 3.82 -14.60 17.36
CA SER A 45 4.51 -15.77 16.78
C SER A 45 4.95 -15.48 15.34
N LYS A 46 4.10 -14.83 14.53
CA LYS A 46 4.43 -14.46 13.15
C LYS A 46 5.54 -13.41 13.09
N VAL A 47 5.46 -12.34 13.89
CA VAL A 47 6.47 -11.28 13.90
C VAL A 47 7.83 -11.82 14.36
N THR A 48 7.87 -12.51 15.50
CA THR A 48 9.11 -13.11 16.02
C THR A 48 9.67 -14.19 15.10
N GLY A 49 8.80 -15.04 14.52
CA GLY A 49 9.18 -16.05 13.55
C GLY A 49 9.77 -15.47 12.27
N ARG A 50 9.12 -14.46 11.67
CA ARG A 50 9.65 -13.74 10.50
C ARG A 50 10.96 -13.04 10.82
N CYS A 51 11.09 -12.40 11.97
CA CYS A 51 12.32 -11.74 12.40
C CYS A 51 13.49 -12.73 12.45
N ARG A 52 13.31 -13.88 13.14
CA ARG A 52 14.37 -14.90 13.26
C ARG A 52 14.76 -15.47 11.88
N ASN A 53 13.78 -15.69 11.00
CA ASN A 53 14.04 -16.16 9.64
C ASN A 53 14.86 -15.14 8.84
N TYR A 54 14.48 -13.86 8.90
CA TYR A 54 15.19 -12.80 8.18
C TYR A 54 16.63 -12.63 8.68
N VAL A 55 16.83 -12.61 10.00
CA VAL A 55 18.18 -12.52 10.61
C VAL A 55 19.04 -13.73 10.24
N LYS A 56 18.46 -14.93 10.25
CA LYS A 56 19.16 -16.16 9.85
C LYS A 56 19.59 -16.15 8.39
N SER A 57 18.79 -15.57 7.48
CA SER A 57 19.11 -15.51 6.05
C SER A 57 20.00 -14.33 5.66
N HIS A 58 20.28 -13.40 6.59
CA HIS A 58 21.10 -12.21 6.34
C HIS A 58 22.13 -12.02 7.47
N PRO A 59 23.18 -12.86 7.51
CA PRO A 59 24.16 -12.85 8.59
C PRO A 59 24.89 -11.51 8.75
N ASP A 60 24.98 -10.71 7.67
CA ASP A 60 25.67 -9.42 7.65
C ASP A 60 24.91 -8.29 8.39
N LEU A 61 23.66 -8.52 8.81
CA LEU A 61 22.85 -7.53 9.57
C LEU A 61 23.34 -7.29 11.00
N GLY A 62 24.26 -8.11 11.47
CA GLY A 62 24.63 -8.20 12.87
C GLY A 62 23.51 -8.72 13.76
N TYR A 63 23.74 -8.69 15.07
CA TYR A 63 22.76 -9.18 16.04
C TYR A 63 21.48 -8.33 16.05
N LYS A 64 20.33 -9.01 16.05
CA LYS A 64 18.99 -8.42 16.18
C LYS A 64 18.20 -9.26 17.18
N ASP A 65 17.80 -8.62 18.28
CA ASP A 65 17.03 -9.27 19.34
C ASP A 65 15.54 -9.27 18.99
N CYS A 66 15.08 -10.38 18.39
CA CYS A 66 13.70 -10.47 17.88
C CYS A 66 12.62 -10.37 18.96
N GLU A 67 12.91 -10.72 20.22
CA GLU A 67 11.96 -10.55 21.31
C GLU A 67 11.84 -9.08 21.69
N LYS A 68 12.97 -8.35 21.80
CA LYS A 68 12.93 -6.90 22.05
C LYS A 68 12.31 -6.12 20.91
N ILE A 69 12.53 -6.53 19.65
CA ILE A 69 11.86 -5.94 18.49
C ILE A 69 10.35 -6.12 18.62
N TRP A 70 9.89 -7.33 18.95
CA TRP A 70 8.47 -7.58 19.21
C TRP A 70 7.91 -6.73 20.35
N GLU A 71 8.59 -6.68 21.50
CA GLU A 71 8.17 -5.89 22.66
C GLU A 71 8.05 -4.40 22.30
N ALA A 72 9.02 -3.85 21.59
CA ALA A 72 8.99 -2.46 21.14
C ALA A 72 7.83 -2.19 20.16
N PHE A 73 7.55 -3.13 19.26
CA PHE A 73 6.40 -3.06 18.36
C PHE A 73 5.08 -3.07 19.12
N TYR A 74 4.88 -4.06 19.99
CA TYR A 74 3.66 -4.23 20.77
C TYR A 74 3.39 -3.03 21.69
N ASN A 75 4.41 -2.54 22.38
CA ASN A 75 4.30 -1.40 23.29
C ASN A 75 4.04 -0.07 22.57
N ALA A 76 4.29 0.03 21.27
CA ALA A 76 4.03 1.25 20.51
C ALA A 76 2.52 1.56 20.42
N PHE A 77 1.67 0.54 20.36
CA PHE A 77 0.23 0.71 20.15
C PHE A 77 -0.64 0.21 21.32
N MET A 78 -0.11 -0.64 22.19
CA MET A 78 -0.86 -1.16 23.34
C MET A 78 -0.97 -0.15 24.48
N ASN A 79 -2.03 -0.30 25.29
CA ASN A 79 -2.36 0.59 26.40
C ASN A 79 -2.61 2.05 25.99
N LYS A 80 -2.95 2.28 24.70
CA LYS A 80 -3.39 3.58 24.17
C LYS A 80 -4.90 3.57 23.97
N LYS A 81 -5.61 4.45 24.68
CA LYS A 81 -7.06 4.56 24.57
C LYS A 81 -7.45 5.21 23.24
N ASN A 82 -8.62 4.82 22.72
CA ASN A 82 -9.22 5.36 21.50
C ASN A 82 -8.28 5.30 20.28
N CYS A 83 -7.34 4.35 20.25
CA CYS A 83 -6.39 4.18 19.15
C CYS A 83 -5.60 5.46 18.79
N ASN A 84 -5.42 6.36 19.77
CA ASN A 84 -4.65 7.58 19.60
C ASN A 84 -3.15 7.29 19.70
N ILE A 85 -2.59 6.82 18.60
CA ILE A 85 -1.19 6.40 18.48
C ILE A 85 -0.51 7.28 17.45
N SER A 86 0.52 8.03 17.85
CA SER A 86 1.33 8.82 16.92
C SER A 86 2.34 7.94 16.18
N SER A 87 2.79 8.38 15.00
CA SER A 87 3.85 7.69 14.25
C SER A 87 5.12 7.53 15.08
N ASP A 88 5.48 8.54 15.88
CA ASP A 88 6.67 8.52 16.74
C ASP A 88 6.65 7.42 17.81
N SER A 89 5.47 6.89 18.16
CA SER A 89 5.34 5.80 19.13
C SER A 89 6.08 4.54 18.68
N TYR A 90 6.31 4.37 17.38
CA TYR A 90 7.05 3.24 16.81
C TYR A 90 8.56 3.46 16.68
N THR A 91 9.09 4.64 17.04
CA THR A 91 10.52 4.97 16.83
C THR A 91 11.47 3.97 17.49
N ASN A 92 11.15 3.48 18.68
CA ASN A 92 11.98 2.49 19.36
C ASN A 92 12.05 1.16 18.59
N PHE A 93 10.90 0.70 18.06
CA PHE A 93 10.86 -0.46 17.18
C PHE A 93 11.72 -0.25 15.94
N ILE A 94 11.62 0.93 15.30
CA ILE A 94 12.44 1.26 14.13
C ILE A 94 13.92 1.20 14.48
N HIS A 95 14.36 1.80 15.59
CA HIS A 95 15.78 1.77 15.99
C HIS A 95 16.33 0.35 16.22
N LEU A 96 15.51 -0.55 16.79
CA LEU A 96 15.94 -1.93 17.04
C LEU A 96 15.99 -2.79 15.77
N ALA A 97 15.09 -2.53 14.81
CA ALA A 97 14.94 -3.34 13.60
C ALA A 97 15.63 -2.73 12.36
N HIS A 98 16.01 -1.45 12.40
CA HIS A 98 16.65 -0.77 11.28
C HIS A 98 18.02 -1.38 10.95
N HIS A 99 18.34 -1.34 9.66
CA HIS A 99 19.65 -1.63 9.11
C HIS A 99 19.87 -0.77 7.85
N SER A 100 21.12 -0.66 7.41
CA SER A 100 21.44 0.07 6.18
C SER A 100 20.80 -0.61 4.96
N VAL A 101 20.33 0.21 4.03
CA VAL A 101 20.02 -0.20 2.66
C VAL A 101 21.28 0.06 1.83
N PRO A 102 21.79 -0.93 1.07
CA PRO A 102 22.95 -0.71 0.22
C PRO A 102 22.74 0.46 -0.77
N GLN A 103 23.83 1.15 -1.10
CA GLN A 103 23.81 2.24 -2.06
C GLN A 103 23.21 1.77 -3.41
N ASP A 104 22.46 2.66 -4.06
CA ASP A 104 21.85 2.42 -5.39
C ASP A 104 20.79 1.31 -5.41
N LYS A 105 20.35 0.82 -4.23
CA LYS A 105 19.41 -0.32 -4.14
C LYS A 105 18.01 0.04 -3.70
N ALA A 106 17.72 1.21 -3.14
CA ALA A 106 16.37 1.49 -2.65
C ALA A 106 15.33 1.54 -3.79
N LEU A 107 14.24 0.78 -3.62
CA LEU A 107 13.08 0.74 -4.53
C LEU A 107 11.80 1.13 -3.79
N PHE A 108 11.26 2.29 -4.11
CA PHE A 108 9.95 2.74 -3.67
C PHE A 108 8.86 2.16 -4.57
N TRP A 109 7.61 2.22 -4.13
CA TRP A 109 6.47 1.93 -4.98
C TRP A 109 5.22 2.67 -4.52
N SER A 110 4.32 3.00 -5.44
CA SER A 110 2.99 3.52 -5.11
C SER A 110 1.94 2.88 -6.01
N LYS A 111 0.93 2.25 -5.38
CA LYS A 111 -0.10 1.43 -6.04
C LYS A 111 0.47 0.30 -6.94
N ARG A 112 1.71 -0.14 -6.69
CA ARG A 112 2.43 -1.21 -7.42
C ARG A 112 3.21 -2.15 -6.51
N LYS A 113 2.66 -2.44 -5.32
CA LYS A 113 3.26 -3.36 -4.34
C LYS A 113 3.62 -4.73 -4.89
N THR A 114 2.93 -5.25 -5.91
CA THR A 114 3.23 -6.59 -6.44
C THR A 114 4.39 -6.61 -7.42
N CYS A 115 4.88 -5.43 -7.83
CA CYS A 115 6.00 -5.30 -8.75
C CYS A 115 7.33 -5.26 -8.00
N LYS A 116 8.34 -5.91 -8.58
CA LYS A 116 9.70 -6.02 -8.08
C LYS A 116 10.68 -5.69 -9.18
N HIS A 117 11.87 -5.27 -8.77
CA HIS A 117 12.99 -5.05 -9.67
C HIS A 117 14.14 -5.94 -9.22
N ARG A 118 14.73 -6.71 -10.13
CA ARG A 118 15.70 -7.78 -9.82
C ARG A 118 16.85 -7.32 -8.93
N ASP A 119 17.41 -6.16 -9.25
CA ASP A 119 18.63 -5.66 -8.61
C ASP A 119 18.38 -4.55 -7.58
N ARG A 120 17.15 -4.41 -7.07
CA ARG A 120 16.80 -3.39 -6.07
C ARG A 120 15.98 -3.99 -4.92
N ILE A 121 15.96 -3.28 -3.80
CA ILE A 121 15.38 -3.71 -2.52
C ILE A 121 14.21 -2.79 -2.20
N ARG A 122 13.02 -3.38 -2.10
CA ARG A 122 11.84 -2.65 -1.62
C ARG A 122 11.83 -2.55 -0.10
N PHE A 123 10.96 -1.68 0.40
CA PHE A 123 10.73 -1.60 1.84
C PHE A 123 10.38 -2.97 2.46
N GLU A 124 9.52 -3.75 1.81
CA GLU A 124 9.09 -5.09 2.25
C GLU A 124 10.23 -6.13 2.26
N GLU A 125 11.38 -5.82 1.66
CA GLU A 125 12.57 -6.67 1.63
C GLU A 125 13.60 -6.26 2.68
N THR A 126 13.36 -5.18 3.42
CA THR A 126 14.09 -4.84 4.67
C THR A 126 13.54 -5.65 5.84
N LEU A 127 14.30 -5.75 6.95
CA LEU A 127 13.83 -6.45 8.15
C LEU A 127 12.47 -5.91 8.60
N ILE A 128 12.33 -4.58 8.71
CA ILE A 128 11.12 -3.92 9.18
C ILE A 128 9.92 -4.25 8.28
N GLY A 129 10.08 -4.07 6.97
CA GLY A 129 9.00 -4.35 6.03
C GLY A 129 8.64 -5.83 6.03
N TYR A 130 9.63 -6.73 5.95
CA TYR A 130 9.43 -8.18 5.89
C TYR A 130 8.62 -8.71 7.08
N ILE A 131 8.92 -8.25 8.30
CA ILE A 131 8.25 -8.76 9.51
C ILE A 131 6.78 -8.34 9.62
N LEU A 132 6.38 -7.23 8.98
CA LEU A 132 5.02 -6.67 9.08
C LEU A 132 4.27 -6.65 7.74
N ASP A 133 4.89 -7.16 6.67
CA ASP A 133 4.29 -7.22 5.34
C ASP A 133 2.97 -8.02 5.36
N ASP A 134 1.91 -7.44 4.80
CA ASP A 134 0.54 -8.01 4.77
C ASP A 134 0.02 -8.43 6.16
N MET A 135 0.42 -7.72 7.22
CA MET A 135 -0.14 -7.86 8.56
C MET A 135 -1.10 -6.74 8.90
N HIS A 136 -2.05 -7.07 9.78
CA HIS A 136 -2.99 -6.15 10.40
C HIS A 136 -2.89 -6.21 11.93
N TRP A 137 -3.03 -5.08 12.60
CA TRP A 137 -2.99 -4.98 14.06
C TRP A 137 -3.69 -3.73 14.58
N CYS A 138 -4.44 -3.92 15.65
CA CYS A 138 -5.02 -2.82 16.41
C CYS A 138 -5.37 -3.29 17.83
N PRO A 139 -5.30 -2.38 18.81
CA PRO A 139 -5.85 -2.67 20.12
C PRO A 139 -7.38 -2.54 20.09
N THR A 140 -8.05 -3.09 21.11
CA THR A 140 -9.41 -2.70 21.48
C THR A 140 -9.46 -1.22 21.82
N LYS A 141 -10.63 -0.57 21.75
CA LYS A 141 -10.77 0.88 22.01
C LYS A 141 -10.29 1.29 23.40
N ASP A 142 -10.37 0.41 24.40
CA ASP A 142 -9.83 0.64 25.74
C ASP A 142 -8.31 0.45 25.87
N GLY A 143 -7.66 -0.05 24.80
CA GLY A 143 -6.22 -0.25 24.71
C GLY A 143 -5.70 -1.52 25.37
N LYS A 144 -6.57 -2.35 25.96
CA LYS A 144 -6.16 -3.42 26.88
C LYS A 144 -5.92 -4.78 26.23
N ALA A 145 -6.47 -5.02 25.05
CA ALA A 145 -6.32 -6.27 24.31
C ALA A 145 -6.13 -6.00 22.82
N LEU A 146 -5.71 -7.02 22.08
CA LEU A 146 -5.74 -6.99 20.61
C LEU A 146 -7.17 -7.20 20.13
N ASN A 147 -7.59 -6.44 19.12
CA ASN A 147 -8.90 -6.65 18.49
C ASN A 147 -8.74 -7.52 17.24
N TYR A 148 -9.14 -8.79 17.35
CA TYR A 148 -9.07 -9.77 16.26
C TYR A 148 -10.30 -9.76 15.34
N VAL A 149 -11.35 -9.02 15.69
CA VAL A 149 -12.61 -8.99 14.92
C VAL A 149 -12.52 -7.98 13.78
N THR A 150 -12.15 -6.74 14.09
CA THR A 150 -12.05 -5.63 13.14
C THR A 150 -11.14 -4.54 13.68
N CYS A 151 -10.40 -3.85 12.82
CA CYS A 151 -9.66 -2.64 13.16
C CYS A 151 -10.39 -1.34 12.80
N GLU A 152 -11.70 -1.43 12.52
CA GLU A 152 -12.54 -0.27 12.24
C GLU A 152 -12.50 0.77 13.37
N GLY A 153 -12.24 2.02 12.99
CA GLY A 153 -12.00 3.14 13.91
C GLY A 153 -10.61 3.18 14.54
N CYS A 154 -9.72 2.28 14.14
CA CYS A 154 -8.32 2.18 14.58
C CYS A 154 -7.34 2.04 13.40
N GLU A 155 -7.78 2.38 12.18
CA GLU A 155 -6.98 2.30 10.94
C GLU A 155 -5.73 3.19 11.00
N GLY A 156 -5.78 4.25 11.82
CA GLY A 156 -4.65 5.13 12.08
C GLY A 156 -3.44 4.42 12.68
N VAL A 157 -3.62 3.28 13.36
CA VAL A 157 -2.54 2.54 14.03
C VAL A 157 -1.52 2.00 13.04
N GLU A 158 -2.01 1.27 12.03
CA GLU A 158 -1.18 0.75 10.93
C GLU A 158 -0.68 1.90 10.05
N LYS A 159 -1.55 2.85 9.72
CA LYS A 159 -1.18 4.01 8.89
C LYS A 159 0.00 4.79 9.47
N ASN A 160 -0.01 5.04 10.78
CA ASN A 160 1.05 5.78 11.45
C ASN A 160 2.35 4.98 11.56
N PHE A 161 2.27 3.65 11.69
CA PHE A 161 3.43 2.78 11.54
C PHE A 161 4.08 2.91 10.16
N TRP A 162 3.30 2.69 9.08
CA TRP A 162 3.84 2.72 7.72
C TRP A 162 4.42 4.09 7.37
N ARG A 163 3.84 5.19 7.87
CA ARG A 163 4.37 6.55 7.71
C ARG A 163 5.78 6.72 8.28
N ILE A 164 5.99 6.37 9.56
CA ILE A 164 7.33 6.52 10.17
C ILE A 164 8.32 5.54 9.55
N ALA A 165 7.89 4.30 9.28
CA ALA A 165 8.79 3.29 8.72
C ALA A 165 9.26 3.67 7.29
N SER A 166 8.35 4.16 6.46
CA SER A 166 8.66 4.68 5.11
C SER A 166 9.55 5.93 5.15
N THR A 167 9.32 6.82 6.12
CA THR A 167 10.21 7.98 6.38
C THR A 167 11.64 7.50 6.66
N TRP A 168 11.83 6.46 7.48
CA TRP A 168 13.14 5.91 7.78
C TRP A 168 13.78 5.15 6.62
N PHE A 169 12.98 4.45 5.81
CA PHE A 169 13.45 3.85 4.57
C PHE A 169 13.98 4.92 3.61
N ALA A 170 13.22 6.01 3.41
CA ALA A 170 13.65 7.15 2.60
C ALA A 170 14.90 7.83 3.16
N LYS A 171 15.04 7.96 4.49
CA LYS A 171 16.27 8.48 5.11
C LYS A 171 17.50 7.62 4.85
N SER A 172 17.30 6.31 4.66
CA SER A 172 18.36 5.31 4.46
C SER A 172 18.77 5.17 3.00
N ALA A 173 17.98 5.70 2.07
CA ALA A 173 18.24 5.60 0.64
C ALA A 173 19.41 6.52 0.24
N THR A 174 20.31 5.99 -0.60
CA THR A 174 21.48 6.71 -1.09
C THR A 174 21.77 6.38 -2.55
N GLY A 175 22.39 7.32 -3.27
CA GLY A 175 22.76 7.19 -4.68
C GLY A 175 21.55 7.22 -5.62
N VAL A 176 21.50 6.27 -6.55
CA VAL A 176 20.43 6.08 -7.53
C VAL A 176 19.30 5.25 -6.95
N VAL A 177 18.16 5.87 -6.71
CA VAL A 177 16.97 5.19 -6.18
C VAL A 177 15.99 4.87 -7.31
N GLY A 178 15.04 3.98 -7.05
CA GLY A 178 14.03 3.58 -8.03
C GLY A 178 12.62 3.74 -7.48
N VAL A 179 11.62 3.91 -8.35
CA VAL A 179 10.20 3.85 -7.96
C VAL A 179 9.33 3.15 -9.00
N LEU A 180 8.45 2.26 -8.54
CA LEU A 180 7.41 1.61 -9.35
C LEU A 180 6.05 2.27 -9.11
N LEU A 181 5.43 2.82 -10.16
CA LEU A 181 4.19 3.59 -10.05
C LEU A 181 3.07 3.04 -10.93
N LYS A 182 1.82 3.11 -10.45
CA LYS A 182 0.65 3.19 -11.33
C LYS A 182 0.52 4.65 -11.81
N GLY A 183 0.04 4.91 -13.02
CA GLY A 183 -0.37 6.26 -13.41
C GLY A 183 -1.34 6.86 -12.38
N GLY A 184 -1.18 8.15 -12.04
CA GLY A 184 -1.96 8.79 -10.97
C GLY A 184 -1.57 8.37 -9.54
N ALA A 185 -0.43 7.70 -9.32
CA ALA A 185 -0.04 7.22 -7.99
C ALA A 185 0.75 8.23 -7.14
N TYR A 186 1.21 9.34 -7.72
CA TYR A 186 1.90 10.41 -7.00
C TYR A 186 0.92 11.49 -6.55
N GLN A 187 0.22 11.27 -5.44
CA GLN A 187 -0.88 12.14 -5.01
C GLN A 187 -0.81 12.46 -3.52
N PRO A 188 -1.27 13.66 -3.09
CA PRO A 188 -1.39 13.99 -1.68
C PRO A 188 -2.15 12.92 -0.90
N GLY A 189 -1.71 12.63 0.33
CA GLY A 189 -2.30 11.59 1.17
C GLY A 189 -1.71 10.19 0.96
N SER A 190 -0.92 9.97 -0.11
CA SER A 190 -0.14 8.73 -0.28
C SER A 190 1.16 8.80 0.51
N ILE A 191 1.63 7.67 1.02
CA ILE A 191 2.89 7.60 1.79
C ILE A 191 4.08 8.05 0.93
N PHE A 192 4.13 7.64 -0.34
CA PHE A 192 5.20 8.05 -1.25
C PHE A 192 5.26 9.58 -1.41
N TYR A 193 4.12 10.24 -1.56
CA TYR A 193 4.03 11.70 -1.66
C TYR A 193 4.32 12.41 -0.32
N ASP A 194 3.67 11.99 0.76
CA ASP A 194 3.66 12.73 2.03
C ASP A 194 4.90 12.44 2.91
N ASN A 195 5.51 11.26 2.78
CA ASN A 195 6.51 10.76 3.73
C ASN A 195 7.84 10.35 3.09
N GLU A 196 7.85 9.87 1.85
CA GLU A 196 9.08 9.38 1.23
C GLU A 196 9.77 10.48 0.42
N VAL A 197 9.11 11.02 -0.63
CA VAL A 197 9.69 12.06 -1.50
C VAL A 197 10.18 13.31 -0.73
N PRO A 198 9.47 13.84 0.28
CA PRO A 198 9.95 15.02 1.02
C PRO A 198 11.30 14.80 1.72
N ILE A 199 11.60 13.55 2.08
CA ILE A 199 12.81 13.15 2.80
C ILE A 199 14.01 12.96 1.88
N LEU A 200 13.80 12.54 0.63
CA LEU A 200 14.88 12.33 -0.34
C LEU A 200 15.53 13.65 -0.71
N GLN A 201 16.84 13.83 -0.56
CA GLN A 201 17.52 15.07 -0.92
C GLN A 201 18.93 14.81 -1.47
N SER A 202 19.35 15.66 -2.40
CA SER A 202 20.74 15.72 -2.87
C SER A 202 21.66 16.27 -1.76
N PRO A 203 22.94 15.82 -1.66
CA PRO A 203 23.63 14.87 -2.53
C PRO A 203 23.46 13.40 -2.11
N ARG A 204 22.68 13.10 -1.06
CA ARG A 204 22.52 11.72 -0.58
C ARG A 204 21.81 10.85 -1.60
N VAL A 205 20.75 11.36 -2.22
CA VAL A 205 20.10 10.76 -3.39
C VAL A 205 20.43 11.62 -4.59
N THR A 206 21.02 11.02 -5.61
CA THR A 206 21.52 11.75 -6.79
C THR A 206 20.57 11.65 -7.98
N HIS A 207 19.91 10.51 -8.13
CA HIS A 207 19.04 10.22 -9.26
C HIS A 207 17.88 9.29 -8.86
N MET A 208 16.74 9.40 -9.54
CA MET A 208 15.61 8.48 -9.41
C MET A 208 15.18 7.91 -10.75
N ASP A 209 15.20 6.59 -10.87
CA ASP A 209 14.57 5.87 -11.99
C ASP A 209 13.09 5.63 -11.69
N ILE A 210 12.22 6.06 -12.60
CA ILE A 210 10.77 6.04 -12.42
C ILE A 210 10.18 5.09 -13.47
N TRP A 211 9.53 4.00 -13.03
CA TRP A 211 8.82 3.10 -13.93
C TRP A 211 7.32 3.24 -13.73
N VAL A 212 6.64 3.78 -14.74
CA VAL A 212 5.18 3.92 -14.78
C VAL A 212 4.61 2.69 -15.46
N ILE A 213 4.04 1.80 -14.65
CA ILE A 213 3.42 0.56 -15.09
C ILE A 213 1.92 0.81 -15.10
N ASN A 214 1.29 0.68 -16.27
CA ASN A 214 -0.17 0.82 -16.44
C ASN A 214 -0.73 -0.52 -16.95
N ASN A 215 -1.80 -0.99 -16.30
CA ASN A 215 -2.52 -2.19 -16.76
C ASN A 215 -3.73 -1.82 -17.64
N GLU A 216 -4.00 -0.51 -17.77
CA GLU A 216 -5.16 0.06 -18.44
C GLU A 216 -4.66 1.08 -19.46
N SER A 217 -5.33 1.18 -20.61
CA SER A 217 -4.90 2.01 -21.75
C SER A 217 -4.90 3.51 -21.47
N ASN A 218 -5.58 3.96 -20.41
CA ASN A 218 -5.82 5.38 -20.12
C ASN A 218 -5.10 5.88 -18.85
N GLY A 219 -4.10 5.14 -18.36
CA GLY A 219 -3.32 5.57 -17.20
C GLY A 219 -2.34 6.71 -17.53
N GLU A 220 -2.11 7.62 -16.58
CA GLU A 220 -1.10 8.68 -16.73
C GLU A 220 0.30 8.08 -17.04
N THR A 221 1.05 8.77 -17.90
CA THR A 221 2.43 8.47 -18.30
C THR A 221 3.41 9.50 -17.73
N CYS A 222 4.70 9.32 -17.96
CA CYS A 222 5.80 10.17 -17.52
C CYS A 222 5.61 11.66 -17.85
N ASP A 223 5.00 11.95 -18.98
CA ASP A 223 4.85 13.32 -19.49
C ASP A 223 3.50 13.95 -19.13
N SER A 224 2.74 13.32 -18.22
CA SER A 224 1.37 13.73 -17.91
C SER A 224 1.07 13.70 -16.41
N GLY A 225 0.11 14.53 -16.00
CA GLY A 225 -0.52 14.47 -14.68
C GLY A 225 0.47 14.44 -13.52
N THR A 226 0.20 13.56 -12.57
CA THR A 226 0.95 13.48 -11.32
C THR A 226 2.39 13.01 -11.49
N GLN A 227 2.73 12.32 -12.57
CA GLN A 227 4.13 11.90 -12.81
C GLN A 227 5.01 13.10 -13.16
N ARG A 228 4.45 14.12 -13.83
CA ARG A 228 5.18 15.36 -14.08
C ARG A 228 5.42 16.14 -12.79
N ASP A 229 4.43 16.18 -11.90
CA ASP A 229 4.57 16.80 -10.58
C ASP A 229 5.67 16.14 -9.74
N LEU A 230 5.81 14.80 -9.84
CA LEU A 230 6.92 14.07 -9.20
C LEU A 230 8.27 14.53 -9.74
N ILE A 231 8.43 14.57 -11.07
CA ILE A 231 9.68 14.99 -11.72
C ILE A 231 10.03 16.42 -11.30
N ASP A 232 9.07 17.33 -11.29
CA ASP A 232 9.27 18.71 -10.87
C ASP A 232 9.68 18.81 -9.39
N HIS A 233 9.06 18.02 -8.51
CA HIS A 233 9.45 17.96 -7.09
C HIS A 233 10.87 17.39 -6.91
N LEU A 234 11.27 16.37 -7.66
CA LEU A 234 12.64 15.84 -7.62
C LEU A 234 13.67 16.88 -8.10
N ASN A 235 13.35 17.59 -9.18
CA ASN A 235 14.19 18.67 -9.71
C ASN A 235 14.39 19.80 -8.68
N LEU A 236 13.33 20.22 -7.98
CA LEU A 236 13.42 21.21 -6.89
C LEU A 236 14.32 20.76 -5.73
N LYS A 237 14.51 19.45 -5.56
CA LYS A 237 15.37 18.85 -4.54
C LYS A 237 16.78 18.54 -5.05
N GLY A 238 17.10 18.94 -6.28
CA GLY A 238 18.39 18.70 -6.93
C GLY A 238 18.64 17.21 -7.24
N ILE A 239 17.58 16.42 -7.39
CA ILE A 239 17.64 15.00 -7.71
C ILE A 239 17.32 14.84 -9.20
N GLY A 240 18.24 14.26 -9.97
CA GLY A 240 17.98 13.90 -11.36
C GLY A 240 16.92 12.80 -11.48
N SER A 241 16.27 12.68 -12.63
CA SER A 241 15.33 11.57 -12.84
C SER A 241 15.33 11.06 -14.26
N THR A 242 15.05 9.77 -14.42
CA THR A 242 14.75 9.16 -15.72
C THR A 242 13.43 8.41 -15.60
N CYS A 243 12.49 8.70 -16.50
CA CYS A 243 11.15 8.14 -16.44
C CYS A 243 10.88 7.23 -17.64
N TYR A 244 10.39 6.03 -17.35
CA TYR A 244 10.05 4.99 -18.30
C TYR A 244 8.54 4.75 -18.28
N SER A 245 7.85 5.09 -19.37
CA SER A 245 6.42 4.82 -19.58
C SER A 245 6.20 3.61 -20.47
N ASN A 246 5.00 3.04 -20.37
CA ASN A 246 4.53 1.99 -21.28
C ASN A 246 5.37 0.70 -21.23
N LYS A 247 5.96 0.39 -20.06
CA LYS A 247 6.39 -0.98 -19.75
C LYS A 247 5.11 -1.77 -19.46
N THR A 248 4.52 -2.35 -20.51
CA THR A 248 3.46 -3.36 -20.38
C THR A 248 3.90 -4.36 -19.33
N SER A 249 3.03 -4.66 -18.36
CA SER A 249 3.25 -5.79 -17.44
C SER A 249 3.53 -7.04 -18.30
N PRO A 250 4.72 -7.66 -18.27
CA PRO A 250 5.00 -8.80 -19.10
C PRO A 250 4.40 -10.03 -18.42
N ASN A 251 3.13 -10.31 -18.71
CA ASN A 251 2.54 -11.59 -18.37
C ASN A 251 2.64 -12.61 -19.52
N THR A 252 3.44 -12.36 -20.55
CA THR A 252 3.68 -13.37 -21.60
C THR A 252 5.11 -13.43 -22.14
N GLU A 253 5.91 -12.35 -22.16
CA GLU A 253 7.27 -12.45 -22.74
C GLU A 253 8.36 -12.88 -21.75
N CYS A 254 8.29 -12.47 -20.46
CA CYS A 254 9.30 -12.86 -19.47
C CYS A 254 9.09 -14.28 -18.90
N GLU A 255 7.91 -14.87 -19.07
CA GLU A 255 7.60 -16.24 -18.62
C GLU A 255 8.24 -17.31 -19.55
N TYR A 256 8.40 -16.99 -20.84
CA TYR A 256 8.95 -17.91 -21.83
C TYR A 256 10.47 -17.72 -22.08
N PHE A 257 11.05 -16.56 -21.73
CA PHE A 257 12.47 -16.27 -21.97
C PHE A 257 13.18 -15.64 -20.75
N PRO A 258 13.56 -16.44 -19.74
CA PRO A 258 14.18 -15.95 -18.50
C PRO A 258 15.60 -15.37 -18.66
N ASN A 259 16.18 -15.45 -19.86
CA ASN A 259 17.54 -14.98 -20.17
C ASN A 259 17.57 -13.73 -21.08
N ALA A 260 16.43 -13.08 -21.34
CA ALA A 260 16.45 -11.78 -22.01
C ALA A 260 17.07 -10.73 -21.05
N HIS A 261 18.02 -9.95 -21.57
CA HIS A 261 18.68 -8.85 -20.85
C HIS A 261 17.70 -7.77 -20.36
N ASP A 262 16.44 -7.81 -20.83
CA ASP A 262 15.39 -6.79 -20.68
C ASP A 262 14.34 -7.04 -19.57
N CYS A 263 14.34 -8.19 -18.87
CA CYS A 263 13.33 -8.49 -17.83
C CYS A 263 13.82 -8.07 -16.43
N GLU A 264 14.07 -6.77 -16.23
CA GLU A 264 14.54 -6.21 -14.95
C GLU A 264 13.41 -6.06 -13.91
N ILE A 265 12.15 -5.94 -14.38
CA ILE A 265 10.95 -5.75 -13.54
C ILE A 265 9.95 -6.88 -13.75
N THR A 266 9.44 -7.44 -12.64
CA THR A 266 8.39 -8.45 -12.64
C THR A 266 7.23 -8.03 -11.74
N CYS A 267 5.99 -8.27 -12.16
CA CYS A 267 4.80 -7.97 -11.36
C CYS A 267 3.98 -9.24 -11.15
N SER A 268 3.67 -9.58 -9.90
CA SER A 268 2.71 -10.65 -9.64
C SER A 268 1.27 -10.14 -9.77
N VAL A 269 0.39 -11.00 -10.29
CA VAL A 269 -1.05 -10.76 -10.27
C VAL A 269 -1.54 -11.19 -8.89
N SER A 270 -2.11 -10.27 -8.11
CA SER A 270 -2.68 -10.64 -6.81
C SER A 270 -3.86 -11.60 -7.04
N LEU A 271 -3.84 -12.77 -6.37
CA LEU A 271 -4.95 -13.73 -6.42
C LEU A 271 -6.30 -13.10 -6.00
N ALA A 272 -6.28 -12.07 -5.14
CA ALA A 272 -7.48 -11.34 -4.74
C ALA A 272 -8.17 -10.62 -5.93
N TYR A 273 -7.41 -10.18 -6.94
CA TYR A 273 -7.96 -9.62 -8.17
C TYR A 273 -8.63 -10.69 -9.06
N LEU A 274 -8.13 -11.93 -9.03
CA LEU A 274 -8.73 -13.04 -9.79
C LEU A 274 -10.06 -13.48 -9.16
N PHE A 275 -10.15 -13.55 -7.83
CA PHE A 275 -11.40 -13.91 -7.15
C PHE A 275 -12.52 -12.87 -7.36
N ASN A 276 -12.20 -11.57 -7.40
CA ASN A 276 -13.21 -10.54 -7.67
C ASN A 276 -13.77 -10.60 -9.10
N ASN A 277 -12.96 -11.01 -10.09
CA ASN A 277 -13.42 -11.17 -11.47
C ASN A 277 -14.15 -12.52 -11.72
N LEU A 278 -13.86 -13.54 -10.91
CA LEU A 278 -14.60 -14.81 -10.94
C LEU A 278 -16.00 -14.69 -10.33
N MET A 279 -16.19 -13.84 -9.31
CA MET A 279 -17.52 -13.60 -8.71
C MET A 279 -18.40 -12.60 -9.49
N THR A 280 -17.87 -11.97 -10.55
CA THR A 280 -18.67 -11.18 -11.50
C THR A 280 -19.15 -11.99 -12.71
N VAL A 281 -18.76 -13.26 -12.81
CA VAL A 281 -19.18 -14.18 -13.88
C VAL A 281 -19.80 -15.44 -13.26
N THR A 282 -20.84 -15.24 -12.44
CA THR A 282 -21.88 -16.25 -12.14
C THR A 282 -23.18 -15.56 -11.82
#